data_AF-A0A1I7HQJ6-F1
#
_entry.id   AF-A0A1I7HQJ6-F1
#
_cell.length_a   1.000
_cell.length_b   1.000
_cell.length_c   1.000
_cell.angle_alpha   90.00
_cell.angle_beta   90.00
_cell.angle_gamma   90.00
#
_symmetry.space_group_name_H-M   'P 1'
#
loop_
_entity.id
_entity.type
_entity.pdbx_description
1 polymer ?
#
loop_
_entity_poly.entity_id
_entity_poly.type
_entity_poly.pdbx_seq_one_letter_code
_entity_poly.pdbx_strand_id
1 'polypeptide(L)'
;MKTLFGSGAPALAPDLALKKQGDQHLNQGDFDKAAACYREAVAINPGLVDAHVGLGFALLEQQKFGEAIPALEQALSINPALADVHYLLGTASKALDDLPDAIRHFTKALELKPDFEFAYRDLFGLLLQSGKLEDAKALIKKAIFAFPRSAEFHFSLGNLLFNETDFLGAIICHSKAVTLEPTASMSYKIMGDAHGRLNHLKKAIECYETAISVDATNADAHAALGGAMNASGKGEKAIECYRRAIELKPEHVEAHRFLGNILLERGDKEGAINSYRRVVELQPDSPVAHLVAALSGENSERAPTGYVEQLFDEYAPTFDAHLVQTLRYDAPKKLIDLVCEASAPAAGQWSVLDLGCGTGLSGLAIAPYAKELVGVDLSGNMLAQAQARGIYSRLERMDMLAMMQEEAASRYDVVISTDVFIYVGRLDGLFGEAQRLLRAGGLFAFSVESLDVANEEGKDGSDLPDARDFRLNTTGRYTHSLAYLTRIASNHGFEMLRRKEVQIRVEVSKTVPGYLMLWRQRKSETPLPA
;
A
#
# COMPACT_ATOMS: atom_id res chain seq x y z
N MET A 1 -33.08 -55.62 70.88
CA MET A 1 -32.66 -54.26 71.27
C MET A 1 -31.28 -54.01 70.67
N LYS A 2 -31.16 -53.03 69.74
CA LYS A 2 -29.94 -52.35 69.23
C LYS A 2 -28.92 -53.25 68.49
N THR A 3 -28.43 -52.96 67.27
CA THR A 3 -28.33 -51.70 66.53
C THR A 3 -28.08 -52.03 65.05
N LEU A 4 -28.96 -51.55 64.15
CA LEU A 4 -28.72 -51.36 62.72
C LEU A 4 -28.11 -49.95 62.52
N PHE A 5 -27.40 -49.76 61.41
CA PHE A 5 -26.76 -48.52 60.90
C PHE A 5 -25.29 -48.30 61.27
N GLY A 6 -24.41 -48.91 60.48
CA GLY A 6 -23.10 -48.33 60.13
C GLY A 6 -23.12 -47.93 58.66
N SER A 7 -23.56 -46.71 58.36
CA SER A 7 -23.54 -46.12 57.03
C SER A 7 -22.14 -45.58 56.71
N GLY A 8 -21.26 -46.44 56.19
CA GLY A 8 -20.07 -46.00 55.46
C GLY A 8 -20.48 -45.66 54.03
N ALA A 9 -20.13 -44.47 53.54
CA ALA A 9 -20.35 -44.11 52.14
C ALA A 9 -19.70 -45.18 51.22
N PRO A 10 -20.34 -45.60 50.12
CA PRO A 10 -19.74 -46.57 49.21
C PRO A 10 -18.42 -46.01 48.65
N ALA A 11 -17.38 -46.84 48.61
CA ALA A 11 -16.13 -46.49 47.94
C ALA A 11 -16.41 -46.14 46.47
N LEU A 12 -15.82 -45.06 45.96
CA LEU A 12 -15.95 -44.69 44.54
C LEU A 12 -15.48 -45.87 43.66
N ALA A 13 -16.16 -46.09 42.54
CA ALA A 13 -15.70 -47.03 41.53
C ALA A 13 -14.26 -46.66 41.08
N PRO A 14 -13.38 -47.65 40.78
CA PRO A 14 -11.96 -47.40 40.51
C PRO A 14 -11.69 -46.38 39.40
N ASP A 15 -12.47 -46.42 38.32
CA ASP A 15 -12.42 -45.47 37.21
C ASP A 15 -12.77 -44.03 37.67
N LEU A 16 -13.83 -43.87 38.46
CA LEU A 16 -14.23 -42.58 39.01
C LEU A 16 -13.22 -42.05 40.04
N ALA A 17 -12.58 -42.92 40.81
CA ALA A 17 -11.52 -42.56 41.74
C ALA A 17 -10.28 -42.04 41.01
N LEU A 18 -9.84 -42.73 39.95
CA LEU A 18 -8.73 -42.32 39.09
C LEU A 18 -9.04 -41.03 38.34
N LYS A 19 -10.25 -40.87 37.79
CA LYS A 19 -10.69 -39.61 37.18
C LYS A 19 -10.59 -38.47 38.18
N LYS A 20 -11.08 -38.66 39.41
CA LYS A 20 -11.01 -37.65 40.48
C LYS A 20 -9.57 -37.31 40.87
N GLN A 21 -8.67 -38.29 40.90
CA GLN A 21 -7.24 -38.04 41.11
C GLN A 21 -6.62 -37.26 39.94
N GLY A 22 -7.02 -37.57 38.70
CA GLY A 22 -6.68 -36.80 37.51
C GLY A 22 -7.09 -35.34 37.63
N ASP A 23 -8.33 -35.07 38.05
CA ASP A 23 -8.83 -33.70 38.27
C ASP A 23 -7.99 -32.95 39.32
N GLN A 24 -7.55 -33.65 40.38
CA GLN A 24 -6.71 -33.05 41.42
C GLN A 24 -5.34 -32.66 40.89
N HIS A 25 -4.70 -33.53 40.10
CA HIS A 25 -3.42 -33.23 39.46
C HIS A 25 -3.55 -32.11 38.42
N LEU A 26 -4.66 -32.08 37.66
CA LEU A 26 -4.96 -31.01 36.71
C LEU A 26 -5.06 -29.65 37.42
N ASN A 27 -5.79 -29.59 38.55
CA ASN A 27 -5.89 -28.38 39.38
C ASN A 27 -4.55 -27.96 40.02
N GLN A 28 -3.59 -28.87 40.13
CA GLN A 28 -2.24 -28.59 40.61
C GLN A 28 -1.28 -28.19 39.49
N GLY A 29 -1.71 -28.23 38.22
CA GLY A 29 -0.86 -28.03 37.05
C GLY A 29 0.07 -29.21 36.73
N ASP A 30 -0.12 -30.37 37.38
CA ASP A 30 0.66 -31.58 37.12
C ASP A 30 0.02 -32.38 35.99
N PHE A 31 0.20 -31.89 34.76
CA PHE A 31 -0.47 -32.43 33.58
C PHE A 31 -0.03 -33.87 33.26
N ASP A 32 1.22 -34.22 33.53
CA ASP A 32 1.73 -35.57 33.30
C ASP A 32 1.01 -36.60 34.18
N LYS A 33 0.91 -36.32 35.50
CA LYS A 33 0.16 -37.21 36.40
C LYS A 33 -1.33 -37.20 36.13
N ALA A 34 -1.90 -36.05 35.74
CA ALA A 34 -3.30 -35.96 35.34
C ALA A 34 -3.58 -36.88 34.15
N ALA A 35 -2.79 -36.77 33.07
CA ALA A 35 -2.93 -37.61 31.89
C ALA A 35 -2.74 -39.10 32.21
N ALA A 36 -1.80 -39.46 33.09
CA ALA A 36 -1.63 -40.85 33.54
C ALA A 36 -2.89 -41.40 34.23
N CYS A 37 -3.45 -40.64 35.19
CA CYS A 37 -4.66 -41.03 35.90
C CYS A 37 -5.86 -41.17 34.94
N TYR A 38 -6.01 -40.26 33.99
CA TYR A 38 -7.09 -40.35 33.00
C TYR A 38 -6.92 -41.52 32.03
N ARG A 39 -5.69 -41.83 31.58
CA ARG A 39 -5.41 -43.02 30.75
C ARG A 39 -5.81 -44.30 31.46
N GLU A 40 -5.51 -44.42 32.76
CA GLU A 40 -5.94 -45.57 33.56
C GLU A 40 -7.46 -45.61 33.73
N ALA A 41 -8.11 -44.47 33.98
CA ALA A 41 -9.56 -44.37 34.10
C ALA A 41 -10.28 -44.83 32.82
N VAL A 42 -9.84 -44.37 31.64
CA VAL A 42 -10.44 -44.77 30.35
C VAL A 42 -10.10 -46.22 29.97
N ALA A 43 -8.99 -46.78 30.47
CA ALA A 43 -8.67 -48.19 30.28
C ALA A 43 -9.62 -49.11 31.08
N ILE A 44 -10.04 -48.68 32.27
CA ILE A 44 -11.03 -49.41 33.09
C ILE A 44 -12.44 -49.21 32.53
N ASN A 45 -12.77 -47.99 32.11
CA ASN A 45 -14.07 -47.64 31.57
C ASN A 45 -13.94 -46.78 30.30
N PRO A 46 -13.90 -47.42 29.10
CA PRO A 46 -13.79 -46.71 27.83
C PRO A 46 -14.96 -45.76 27.55
N GLY A 47 -16.11 -45.93 28.23
CA GLY A 47 -17.29 -45.07 28.10
C GLY A 47 -17.27 -43.84 29.00
N LEU A 48 -16.22 -43.64 29.82
CA LEU A 48 -16.12 -42.52 30.75
C LEU A 48 -15.73 -41.22 30.04
N VAL A 49 -16.74 -40.53 29.51
CA VAL A 49 -16.60 -39.27 28.74
C VAL A 49 -15.70 -38.26 29.44
N ASP A 50 -15.96 -37.95 30.71
CA ASP A 50 -15.20 -36.92 31.44
C ASP A 50 -13.71 -37.25 31.57
N ALA A 51 -13.34 -38.54 31.60
CA ALA A 51 -11.94 -38.96 31.64
C ALA A 51 -11.27 -38.80 30.26
N HIS A 52 -11.98 -39.06 29.15
CA HIS A 52 -11.49 -38.75 27.80
C HIS A 52 -11.30 -37.25 27.59
N VAL A 53 -12.26 -36.43 28.06
CA VAL A 53 -12.14 -34.96 28.02
C VAL A 53 -10.96 -34.48 28.86
N GLY A 54 -10.84 -34.98 30.10
CA GLY A 54 -9.73 -34.65 30.99
C GLY A 54 -8.37 -35.07 30.41
N LEU A 55 -8.29 -36.24 29.77
CA LEU A 55 -7.09 -36.72 29.08
C LEU A 55 -6.71 -35.79 27.93
N GLY A 56 -7.68 -35.47 27.06
CA GLY A 56 -7.48 -34.58 25.92
C GLY A 56 -7.00 -33.18 26.37
N PHE A 57 -7.64 -32.61 27.40
CA PHE A 57 -7.22 -31.34 27.98
C PHE A 57 -5.79 -31.40 28.54
N ALA A 58 -5.46 -32.41 29.36
CA ALA A 58 -4.12 -32.55 29.92
C ALA A 58 -3.03 -32.71 28.85
N LEU A 59 -3.35 -33.37 27.72
CA LEU A 59 -2.44 -33.52 26.59
C LEU A 59 -2.25 -32.21 25.80
N LEU A 60 -3.29 -31.37 25.69
CA LEU A 60 -3.19 -30.04 25.09
C LEU A 60 -2.25 -29.12 25.90
N GLU A 61 -2.38 -29.13 27.23
CA GLU A 61 -1.49 -28.39 28.13
C GLU A 61 -0.03 -28.87 28.04
N GLN A 62 0.18 -30.15 27.69
CA GLN A 62 1.50 -30.72 27.38
C GLN A 62 2.00 -30.41 25.96
N GLN A 63 1.23 -29.68 25.14
CA GLN A 63 1.48 -29.45 23.71
C GLN A 63 1.54 -30.73 22.87
N LYS A 64 0.95 -31.84 23.35
CA LYS A 64 0.85 -33.12 22.64
C LYS A 64 -0.43 -33.18 21.80
N PHE A 65 -0.56 -32.25 20.87
CA PHE A 65 -1.80 -32.02 20.10
C PHE A 65 -2.27 -33.28 19.34
N GLY A 66 -1.35 -34.02 18.72
CA GLY A 66 -1.68 -35.26 18.00
C GLY A 66 -2.17 -36.39 18.89
N GLU A 67 -1.73 -36.46 20.16
CA GLU A 67 -2.25 -37.44 21.12
C GLU A 67 -3.59 -37.00 21.74
N ALA A 68 -3.81 -35.68 21.85
CA ALA A 68 -5.05 -35.12 22.41
C ALA A 68 -6.27 -35.39 21.52
N ILE A 69 -6.12 -35.29 20.20
CA ILE A 69 -7.21 -35.44 19.23
C ILE A 69 -7.94 -36.79 19.39
N PRO A 70 -7.27 -37.96 19.37
CA PRO A 70 -7.95 -39.24 19.54
C PRO A 70 -8.75 -39.35 20.85
N ALA A 71 -8.23 -38.82 21.97
CA ALA A 71 -8.95 -38.83 23.24
C ALA A 71 -10.23 -37.98 23.18
N LEU A 72 -10.14 -36.79 22.59
CA LEU A 72 -11.29 -35.88 22.43
C LEU A 72 -12.31 -36.44 21.41
N GLU A 73 -11.87 -37.10 20.35
CA GLU A 73 -12.75 -37.79 19.40
C GLU A 73 -13.49 -38.97 20.04
N GLN A 74 -12.85 -39.71 20.95
CA GLN A 74 -13.54 -40.74 21.74
C GLN A 74 -14.61 -40.12 22.65
N ALA A 75 -14.36 -38.97 23.26
CA ALA A 75 -15.39 -38.27 24.02
C ALA A 75 -16.61 -37.91 23.14
N LEU A 76 -16.37 -37.43 21.91
CA LEU A 76 -17.44 -37.10 20.96
C LEU A 76 -18.16 -38.32 20.38
N SER A 77 -17.48 -39.46 20.22
CA SER A 77 -18.11 -40.70 19.74
C SER A 77 -19.15 -41.22 20.73
N ILE A 78 -18.95 -40.96 22.02
CA ILE A 78 -19.87 -41.32 23.11
C ILE A 78 -20.93 -40.22 23.30
N ASN A 79 -20.53 -38.94 23.28
CA ASN A 79 -21.44 -37.80 23.41
C ASN A 79 -21.10 -36.69 22.38
N PRO A 80 -21.83 -36.63 21.25
CA PRO A 80 -21.56 -35.64 20.19
C PRO A 80 -21.89 -34.19 20.54
N ALA A 81 -22.60 -33.91 21.64
CA ALA A 81 -23.12 -32.59 21.98
C ALA A 81 -22.21 -31.82 22.97
N LEU A 82 -20.91 -32.08 22.94
CA LEU A 82 -19.93 -31.46 23.85
C LEU A 82 -19.25 -30.25 23.20
N ALA A 83 -19.81 -29.06 23.43
CA ALA A 83 -19.27 -27.80 22.90
C ALA A 83 -17.80 -27.57 23.31
N ASP A 84 -17.45 -27.82 24.56
CA ASP A 84 -16.08 -27.64 25.07
C ASP A 84 -15.09 -28.60 24.40
N VAL A 85 -15.50 -29.83 24.07
CA VAL A 85 -14.64 -30.79 23.35
C VAL A 85 -14.42 -30.38 21.90
N HIS A 86 -15.46 -29.87 21.23
CA HIS A 86 -15.28 -29.26 19.91
C HIS A 86 -14.33 -28.06 19.96
N TYR A 87 -14.42 -27.20 20.98
CA TYR A 87 -13.45 -26.12 21.15
C TYR A 87 -12.02 -26.65 21.34
N LEU A 88 -11.80 -27.65 22.21
CA LEU A 88 -10.47 -28.26 22.42
C LEU A 88 -9.90 -28.91 21.15
N LEU A 89 -10.73 -29.60 20.36
CA LEU A 89 -10.33 -30.13 19.05
C LEU A 89 -9.97 -29.02 18.07
N GLY A 90 -10.70 -27.91 18.09
CA GLY A 90 -10.39 -26.72 17.30
C GLY A 90 -9.03 -26.14 17.68
N THR A 91 -8.73 -26.03 18.98
CA THR A 91 -7.43 -25.60 19.50
C THR A 91 -6.30 -26.54 19.08
N ALA A 92 -6.51 -27.86 19.19
CA ALA A 92 -5.54 -28.86 18.76
C ALA A 92 -5.22 -28.73 17.26
N SER A 93 -6.27 -28.62 16.43
CA SER A 93 -6.16 -28.53 14.98
C SER A 93 -5.46 -27.24 14.55
N LYS A 94 -5.79 -26.11 15.19
CA LYS A 94 -5.12 -24.81 14.98
C LYS A 94 -3.62 -24.89 15.29
N ALA A 95 -3.24 -25.56 16.38
CA ALA A 95 -1.83 -25.73 16.75
C ALA A 95 -1.04 -26.62 15.77
N LEU A 96 -1.74 -27.51 15.04
CA LEU A 96 -1.19 -28.35 13.98
C LEU A 96 -1.27 -27.71 12.59
N ASP A 97 -1.69 -26.44 12.49
CA ASP A 97 -1.93 -25.70 11.24
C ASP A 97 -3.01 -26.34 10.32
N ASP A 98 -3.87 -27.20 10.88
CA ASP A 98 -5.05 -27.72 10.19
C ASP A 98 -6.22 -26.73 10.34
N LEU A 99 -6.13 -25.65 9.56
CA LEU A 99 -7.12 -24.57 9.57
C LEU A 99 -8.54 -25.04 9.20
N PRO A 100 -8.75 -25.93 8.21
CA PRO A 100 -10.08 -26.44 7.88
C PRO A 100 -10.77 -27.13 9.06
N ASP A 101 -10.08 -28.04 9.76
CA ASP A 101 -10.70 -28.74 10.89
C ASP A 101 -10.84 -27.84 12.12
N ALA A 102 -9.92 -26.91 12.34
CA ALA A 102 -10.06 -25.91 13.40
C ALA A 102 -11.32 -25.05 13.22
N ILE A 103 -11.55 -24.55 11.99
CA ILE A 103 -12.75 -23.77 11.65
C ILE A 103 -14.02 -24.60 11.84
N ARG A 104 -14.04 -25.86 11.37
CA ARG A 104 -15.18 -26.76 11.52
C ARG A 104 -15.52 -26.99 12.99
N HIS A 105 -14.50 -27.24 13.81
CA HIS A 105 -14.67 -27.52 15.22
C HIS A 105 -15.10 -26.30 16.05
N PHE A 106 -14.50 -25.13 15.85
CA PHE A 106 -14.98 -23.91 16.51
C PHE A 106 -16.40 -23.51 16.08
N THR A 107 -16.73 -23.68 14.80
CA THR A 107 -18.11 -23.45 14.31
C THR A 107 -19.08 -24.38 15.04
N LYS A 108 -18.73 -25.66 15.19
CA LYS A 108 -19.59 -26.61 15.89
C LYS A 108 -19.72 -26.31 17.39
N ALA A 109 -18.66 -25.85 18.03
CA ALA A 109 -18.70 -25.38 19.41
C ALA A 109 -19.71 -24.23 19.57
N LEU A 110 -19.73 -23.27 18.65
CA LEU A 110 -20.68 -22.14 18.65
C LEU A 110 -22.13 -22.54 18.31
N GLU A 111 -22.33 -23.56 17.47
CA GLU A 111 -23.68 -24.11 17.23
C GLU A 111 -24.29 -24.73 18.50
N LEU A 112 -23.46 -25.41 19.29
CA LEU A 112 -23.88 -26.08 20.52
C LEU A 112 -23.97 -25.11 21.70
N LYS A 113 -23.09 -24.10 21.74
CA LYS A 113 -22.99 -23.11 22.80
C LYS A 113 -22.81 -21.70 22.19
N PRO A 114 -23.92 -21.01 21.87
CA PRO A 114 -23.87 -19.69 21.24
C PRO A 114 -23.27 -18.57 22.11
N ASP A 115 -23.12 -18.80 23.41
CA ASP A 115 -22.49 -17.92 24.40
C ASP A 115 -21.04 -18.36 24.73
N PHE A 116 -20.32 -18.94 23.77
CA PHE A 116 -18.92 -19.31 23.91
C PHE A 116 -17.98 -18.22 23.36
N GLU A 117 -17.61 -17.25 24.21
CA GLU A 117 -16.82 -16.08 23.78
C GLU A 117 -15.47 -16.44 23.16
N PHE A 118 -14.73 -17.38 23.76
CA PHE A 118 -13.43 -17.84 23.25
C PHE A 118 -13.53 -18.41 21.84
N ALA A 119 -14.57 -19.21 21.55
CA ALA A 119 -14.78 -19.79 20.23
C ALA A 119 -15.04 -18.72 19.15
N TYR A 120 -15.72 -17.61 19.49
CA TYR A 120 -15.83 -16.47 18.57
C TYR A 120 -14.48 -15.83 18.28
N ARG A 121 -13.66 -15.58 19.31
CA ARG A 121 -12.33 -14.95 19.17
C ARG A 121 -11.40 -15.79 18.30
N ASP A 122 -11.31 -17.08 18.59
CA ASP A 122 -10.44 -18.00 17.85
C ASP A 122 -10.90 -18.20 16.40
N LEU A 123 -12.20 -18.42 16.18
CA LEU A 123 -12.73 -18.58 14.83
C LEU A 123 -12.59 -17.29 14.01
N PHE A 124 -12.80 -16.12 14.63
CA PHE A 124 -12.59 -14.83 13.97
C PHE A 124 -11.14 -14.67 13.48
N GLY A 125 -10.15 -14.97 14.33
CA GLY A 125 -8.74 -14.93 13.94
C GLY A 125 -8.40 -15.85 12.77
N LEU A 126 -8.94 -17.08 12.78
CA LEU A 126 -8.74 -18.05 11.70
C LEU A 126 -9.37 -17.62 10.38
N LEU A 127 -10.56 -17.01 10.42
CA LEU A 127 -11.22 -16.51 9.21
C LEU A 127 -10.44 -15.34 8.60
N LEU A 128 -9.88 -14.45 9.42
CA LEU A 128 -8.98 -13.38 8.93
C LEU A 128 -7.71 -13.96 8.29
N GLN A 129 -7.05 -14.91 8.96
CA GLN A 129 -5.84 -15.57 8.43
C GLN A 129 -6.13 -16.29 7.09
N SER A 130 -7.33 -16.86 6.95
CA SER A 130 -7.76 -17.54 5.72
C SER A 130 -8.28 -16.59 4.63
N GLY A 131 -8.25 -15.27 4.85
CA GLY A 131 -8.77 -14.26 3.91
C GLY A 131 -10.30 -14.25 3.75
N LYS A 132 -11.04 -14.97 4.61
CA LYS A 132 -12.50 -15.08 4.57
C LYS A 132 -13.17 -13.90 5.30
N LEU A 133 -12.98 -12.69 4.76
CA LEU A 133 -13.40 -11.44 5.40
C LEU A 133 -14.91 -11.34 5.64
N GLU A 134 -15.73 -11.77 4.67
CA GLU A 134 -17.19 -11.75 4.82
C GLU A 134 -17.69 -12.69 5.92
N ASP A 135 -17.11 -13.90 6.01
CA ASP A 135 -17.43 -14.85 7.07
C ASP A 135 -17.00 -14.30 8.44
N ALA A 136 -15.82 -13.68 8.53
CA ALA A 136 -15.33 -13.05 9.76
C ALA A 136 -16.26 -11.92 10.22
N LYS A 137 -16.74 -11.10 9.27
CA LYS A 137 -17.71 -10.02 9.54
C LYS A 137 -19.08 -10.55 9.97
N ALA A 138 -19.57 -11.61 9.34
CA ALA A 138 -20.83 -12.24 9.75
C ALA A 138 -20.71 -12.85 11.15
N LEU A 139 -19.58 -13.49 11.45
CA LEU A 139 -19.28 -14.06 12.76
C LEU A 139 -19.21 -12.99 13.85
N ILE A 140 -18.46 -11.90 13.63
CA ILE A 140 -18.31 -10.84 14.65
C ILE A 140 -19.64 -10.13 14.95
N LYS A 141 -20.52 -9.99 13.95
CA LYS A 141 -21.89 -9.48 14.17
C LYS A 141 -22.70 -10.41 15.07
N LYS A 142 -22.59 -11.74 14.91
CA LYS A 142 -23.19 -12.72 15.82
C LYS A 142 -22.56 -12.63 17.23
N ALA A 143 -21.25 -12.46 17.30
CA ALA A 143 -20.54 -12.28 18.57
C ALA A 143 -21.02 -11.03 19.32
N ILE A 144 -21.21 -9.90 18.65
CA ILE A 144 -21.77 -8.67 19.26
C ILE A 144 -23.22 -8.90 19.75
N PHE A 145 -24.02 -9.68 19.02
CA PHE A 145 -25.38 -10.01 19.47
C PHE A 145 -25.37 -10.85 20.75
N ALA A 146 -24.48 -11.85 20.85
CA ALA A 146 -24.31 -12.68 22.04
C ALA A 146 -23.65 -11.92 23.21
N PHE A 147 -22.69 -11.03 22.91
CA PHE A 147 -21.86 -10.29 23.87
C PHE A 147 -21.89 -8.78 23.58
N PRO A 148 -23.03 -8.10 23.80
CA PRO A 148 -23.20 -6.69 23.41
C PRO A 148 -22.29 -5.71 24.18
N ARG A 149 -21.68 -6.17 25.29
CA ARG A 149 -20.75 -5.42 26.13
C ARG A 149 -19.27 -5.79 25.92
N SER A 150 -18.94 -6.63 24.95
CA SER A 150 -17.54 -6.93 24.60
C SER A 150 -16.96 -5.79 23.75
N ALA A 151 -16.06 -4.99 24.34
CA ALA A 151 -15.38 -3.90 23.62
C ALA A 151 -14.56 -4.42 22.44
N GLU A 152 -13.93 -5.59 22.61
CA GLU A 152 -13.13 -6.27 21.59
C GLU A 152 -13.94 -6.59 20.33
N PHE A 153 -15.17 -7.12 20.47
CA PHE A 153 -15.95 -7.44 19.27
C PHE A 153 -16.41 -6.20 18.50
N HIS A 154 -16.72 -5.11 19.20
CA HIS A 154 -16.97 -3.82 18.56
C HIS A 154 -15.70 -3.28 17.89
N PHE A 155 -14.53 -3.40 18.52
CA PHE A 155 -13.25 -3.03 17.93
C PHE A 155 -12.95 -3.82 16.66
N SER A 156 -13.11 -5.15 16.69
CA SER A 156 -12.89 -6.05 15.55
C SER A 156 -13.81 -5.75 14.36
N LEU A 157 -15.10 -5.49 14.60
CA LEU A 157 -16.01 -5.07 13.54
C LEU A 157 -15.64 -3.68 12.99
N GLY A 158 -15.22 -2.75 13.86
CA GLY A 158 -14.75 -1.42 13.47
C GLY A 158 -13.58 -1.49 12.49
N ASN A 159 -12.57 -2.32 12.77
CA ASN A 159 -11.42 -2.53 11.89
C ASN A 159 -11.82 -3.09 10.51
N LEU A 160 -12.73 -4.07 10.49
CA LEU A 160 -13.23 -4.64 9.24
C LEU A 160 -13.93 -3.58 8.38
N LEU A 161 -14.82 -2.79 8.99
CA LEU A 161 -15.55 -1.72 8.29
C LEU A 161 -14.61 -0.62 7.80
N PHE A 162 -13.57 -0.28 8.57
CA PHE A 162 -12.55 0.68 8.15
C PHE A 162 -11.83 0.22 6.88
N ASN A 163 -11.43 -1.06 6.83
CA ASN A 163 -10.74 -1.64 5.68
C ASN A 163 -11.64 -1.74 4.44
N GLU A 164 -12.96 -1.89 4.64
CA GLU A 164 -13.97 -1.82 3.57
C GLU A 164 -14.32 -0.38 3.16
N THR A 165 -13.66 0.63 3.73
CA THR A 165 -13.92 2.07 3.52
C THR A 165 -15.28 2.56 4.03
N ASP A 166 -16.00 1.75 4.82
CA ASP A 166 -17.16 2.19 5.59
C ASP A 166 -16.71 2.94 6.86
N PHE A 167 -16.20 4.16 6.66
CA PHE A 167 -15.66 4.99 7.72
C PHE A 167 -16.71 5.39 8.76
N LEU A 168 -17.98 5.55 8.36
CA LEU A 168 -19.07 5.86 9.30
C LEU A 168 -19.40 4.66 10.19
N GLY A 169 -19.52 3.46 9.60
CA GLY A 169 -19.70 2.23 10.35
C GLY A 169 -18.54 1.94 11.30
N ALA A 170 -17.30 2.18 10.87
CA ALA A 170 -16.11 2.07 11.71
C ALA A 170 -16.17 3.02 12.91
N ILE A 171 -16.51 4.30 12.71
CA ILE A 171 -16.66 5.28 13.79
C ILE A 171 -17.71 4.84 14.81
N ILE A 172 -18.86 4.31 14.36
CA ILE A 172 -19.91 3.82 15.26
C ILE A 172 -19.41 2.68 16.14
N CYS A 173 -18.74 1.70 15.54
CA CYS A 173 -18.24 0.53 16.25
C CYS A 173 -17.12 0.90 17.24
N HIS A 174 -16.16 1.72 16.83
CA HIS A 174 -15.10 2.18 17.73
C HIS A 174 -15.64 3.11 18.83
N SER A 175 -16.64 3.94 18.55
CA SER A 175 -17.32 4.75 19.58
C SER A 175 -17.94 3.85 20.65
N LYS A 176 -18.51 2.71 20.24
CA LYS A 176 -19.05 1.72 21.18
C LYS A 176 -17.94 1.01 21.96
N ALA A 177 -16.83 0.67 21.31
CA ALA A 177 -15.66 0.09 21.96
C ALA A 177 -15.09 1.02 23.04
N VAL A 178 -14.85 2.30 22.75
CA VAL A 178 -14.33 3.26 23.74
C VAL A 178 -15.32 3.62 24.84
N THR A 179 -16.63 3.48 24.59
CA THR A 179 -17.65 3.62 25.65
C THR A 179 -17.57 2.47 26.66
N LEU A 180 -17.24 1.26 26.20
CA LEU A 180 -17.09 0.07 27.03
C LEU A 180 -15.70 0.00 27.69
N GLU A 181 -14.67 0.46 26.97
CA GLU A 181 -13.28 0.51 27.41
C GLU A 181 -12.65 1.87 27.05
N PRO A 182 -12.77 2.88 27.95
CA PRO A 182 -12.25 4.23 27.69
C PRO A 182 -10.72 4.32 27.52
N THR A 183 -9.99 3.25 27.84
CA THR A 183 -8.53 3.17 27.70
C THR A 183 -8.07 2.60 26.36
N ALA A 184 -8.99 2.32 25.43
CA ALA A 184 -8.66 1.76 24.12
C ALA A 184 -8.06 2.82 23.16
N SER A 185 -6.78 3.19 23.36
CA SER A 185 -6.05 4.19 22.56
C SER A 185 -6.15 3.93 21.05
N MET A 186 -6.01 2.68 20.62
CA MET A 186 -6.11 2.30 19.21
C MET A 186 -7.49 2.60 18.59
N SER A 187 -8.58 2.45 19.35
CA SER A 187 -9.93 2.81 18.87
C SER A 187 -10.05 4.30 18.60
N TYR A 188 -9.53 5.14 19.49
CA TYR A 188 -9.50 6.58 19.27
C TYR A 188 -8.66 6.94 18.04
N LYS A 189 -7.49 6.31 17.86
CA LYS A 189 -6.66 6.52 16.67
C LYS A 189 -7.41 6.18 15.38
N ILE A 190 -8.07 5.02 15.32
CA ILE A 190 -8.80 4.58 14.12
C ILE A 190 -10.03 5.45 13.86
N MET A 191 -10.73 5.92 14.90
CA MET A 191 -11.78 6.95 14.76
C MET A 191 -11.21 8.24 14.16
N GLY A 192 -10.00 8.64 14.59
CA GLY A 192 -9.28 9.78 14.03
C GLY A 192 -8.99 9.61 12.55
N ASP A 193 -8.46 8.44 12.15
CA ASP A 193 -8.18 8.12 10.75
C ASP A 193 -9.48 8.17 9.91
N ALA A 194 -10.56 7.56 10.42
CA ALA A 194 -11.85 7.53 9.74
C ALA A 194 -12.44 8.93 9.57
N HIS A 195 -12.33 9.78 10.60
CA HIS A 195 -12.69 11.19 10.48
C HIS A 195 -11.82 11.94 9.47
N GLY A 196 -10.52 11.66 9.41
CA GLY A 196 -9.61 12.22 8.41
C GLY A 196 -10.02 11.85 6.98
N ARG A 197 -10.37 10.58 6.74
CA ARG A 197 -10.87 10.10 5.43
C ARG A 197 -12.19 10.75 5.02
N LEU A 198 -13.03 11.12 5.98
CA LEU A 198 -14.26 11.88 5.78
C LEU A 198 -14.04 13.42 5.73
N ASN A 199 -12.78 13.88 5.72
CA ASN A 199 -12.40 15.29 5.76
C ASN A 199 -12.92 16.06 7.01
N HIS A 200 -13.21 15.34 8.10
CA HIS A 200 -13.62 15.89 9.38
C HIS A 200 -12.40 16.22 10.25
N LEU A 201 -11.53 17.11 9.76
CA LEU A 201 -10.19 17.34 10.30
C LEU A 201 -10.15 17.70 11.80
N LYS A 202 -11.11 18.51 12.28
CA LYS A 202 -11.20 18.87 13.71
C LYS A 202 -11.46 17.65 14.60
N LYS A 203 -12.40 16.80 14.21
CA LYS A 203 -12.73 15.56 14.94
C LYS A 203 -11.57 14.57 14.90
N ALA A 204 -10.86 14.51 13.77
CA ALA A 204 -9.67 13.67 13.65
C ALA A 204 -8.61 14.06 14.69
N ILE A 205 -8.31 15.35 14.79
CA ILE A 205 -7.38 15.90 15.79
C ILE A 205 -7.83 15.57 17.22
N GLU A 206 -9.09 15.81 17.57
CA GLU A 206 -9.64 15.50 18.90
C GLU A 206 -9.49 14.01 19.26
N CYS A 207 -9.72 13.12 18.28
CA CYS A 207 -9.56 11.68 18.47
C CYS A 207 -8.09 11.30 18.69
N TYR A 208 -7.15 11.84 17.91
CA TYR A 208 -5.73 11.55 18.09
C TYR A 208 -5.19 12.12 19.42
N GLU A 209 -5.59 13.34 19.79
CA GLU A 209 -5.24 13.92 21.09
C GLU A 209 -5.75 13.06 22.24
N THR A 210 -6.97 12.51 22.11
CA THR A 210 -7.52 11.57 23.09
C THR A 210 -6.73 10.27 23.11
N ALA A 211 -6.38 9.69 21.96
CA ALA A 211 -5.57 8.49 21.86
C ALA A 211 -4.21 8.64 22.58
N ILE A 212 -3.56 9.81 22.43
CA ILE A 212 -2.30 10.16 23.08
C ILE A 212 -2.49 10.42 24.58
N SER A 213 -3.60 11.02 24.99
CA SER A 213 -3.89 11.26 26.41
C SER A 213 -4.10 9.96 27.19
N VAL A 214 -4.66 8.94 26.53
CA VAL A 214 -4.90 7.61 27.07
C VAL A 214 -3.63 6.77 27.06
N ASP A 215 -2.85 6.85 25.97
CA ASP A 215 -1.56 6.19 25.82
C ASP A 215 -0.55 7.13 25.17
N ALA A 216 0.28 7.74 25.99
CA ALA A 216 1.30 8.69 25.54
C ALA A 216 2.43 8.02 24.73
N THR A 217 2.51 6.69 24.73
CA THR A 217 3.52 5.90 24.02
C THR A 217 3.07 5.42 22.64
N ASN A 218 1.83 5.71 22.25
CA ASN A 218 1.30 5.37 20.93
C ASN A 218 1.94 6.23 19.82
N ALA A 219 3.06 5.76 19.27
CA ALA A 219 3.80 6.46 18.22
C ALA A 219 2.95 6.73 16.96
N ASP A 220 2.10 5.78 16.57
CA ASP A 220 1.24 5.90 15.38
C ASP A 220 0.20 7.01 15.56
N ALA A 221 -0.32 7.22 16.78
CA ALA A 221 -1.24 8.32 17.09
C ALA A 221 -0.54 9.69 17.04
N HIS A 222 0.71 9.79 17.52
CA HIS A 222 1.53 11.00 17.35
C HIS A 222 1.77 11.32 15.88
N ALA A 223 2.16 10.32 15.07
CA ALA A 223 2.37 10.53 13.64
C ALA A 223 1.07 10.97 12.92
N ALA A 224 -0.07 10.34 13.23
CA ALA A 224 -1.36 10.69 12.66
C ALA A 224 -1.81 12.11 13.05
N LEU A 225 -1.58 12.51 14.31
CA LEU A 225 -1.79 13.89 14.77
C LEU A 225 -0.91 14.88 13.99
N GLY A 226 0.36 14.53 13.75
CA GLY A 226 1.28 15.32 12.93
C GLY A 226 0.73 15.57 11.53
N GLY A 227 0.21 14.52 10.88
CA GLY A 227 -0.45 14.63 9.57
C GLY A 227 -1.64 15.57 9.59
N ALA A 228 -2.52 15.43 10.57
CA ALA A 228 -3.70 16.28 10.71
C ALA A 228 -3.37 17.75 11.05
N MET A 229 -2.33 17.99 11.86
CA MET A 229 -1.82 19.32 12.16
C MET A 229 -1.25 19.99 10.91
N ASN A 230 -0.49 19.25 10.10
CA ASN A 230 0.05 19.77 8.84
C ASN A 230 -1.06 20.15 7.87
N ALA A 231 -2.06 19.28 7.67
CA ALA A 231 -3.24 19.55 6.86
C ALA A 231 -4.05 20.76 7.36
N SER A 232 -3.96 21.08 8.66
CA SER A 232 -4.58 22.27 9.27
C SER A 232 -3.71 23.54 9.15
N GLY A 233 -2.60 23.50 8.43
CA GLY A 233 -1.64 24.61 8.30
C GLY A 233 -0.78 24.87 9.54
N LYS A 234 -0.72 23.93 10.49
CA LYS A 234 0.03 24.05 11.76
C LYS A 234 1.34 23.26 11.69
N GLY A 235 2.23 23.66 10.78
CA GLY A 235 3.42 22.87 10.47
C GLY A 235 4.41 22.69 11.64
N GLU A 236 4.57 23.67 12.53
CA GLU A 236 5.45 23.57 13.70
C GLU A 236 4.98 22.43 14.63
N LYS A 237 3.66 22.38 14.89
CA LYS A 237 3.06 21.33 15.71
C LYS A 237 3.17 19.97 15.04
N ALA A 238 3.08 19.92 13.70
CA ALA A 238 3.28 18.69 12.96
C ALA A 238 4.70 18.14 13.15
N ILE A 239 5.73 19.00 13.06
CA ILE A 239 7.12 18.63 13.32
C ILE A 239 7.30 18.06 14.73
N GLU A 240 6.73 18.73 15.74
CA GLU A 240 6.77 18.25 17.14
C GLU A 240 6.18 16.85 17.27
N CYS A 241 5.01 16.62 16.65
CA CYS A 241 4.33 15.33 16.68
C CYS A 241 5.14 14.22 15.96
N TYR A 242 5.70 14.51 14.79
CA TYR A 242 6.53 13.55 14.07
C TYR A 242 7.82 13.22 14.81
N ARG A 243 8.50 14.21 15.39
CA ARG A 243 9.67 13.98 16.25
C ARG A 243 9.30 13.10 17.44
N ARG A 244 8.16 13.34 18.07
CA ARG A 244 7.69 12.51 19.17
C ARG A 244 7.40 11.07 18.76
N ALA A 245 6.78 10.87 17.59
CA ALA A 245 6.57 9.53 17.04
C ALA A 245 7.91 8.80 16.79
N ILE A 246 8.91 9.50 16.26
CA ILE A 246 10.26 8.97 16.01
C ILE A 246 11.00 8.66 17.32
N GLU A 247 10.86 9.49 18.36
CA GLU A 247 11.44 9.22 19.68
C GLU A 247 10.88 7.95 20.31
N LEU A 248 9.57 7.71 20.16
CA LEU A 248 8.88 6.53 20.68
C LEU A 248 9.17 5.28 19.84
N LYS A 249 9.30 5.44 18.53
CA LYS A 249 9.55 4.38 17.55
C LYS A 249 10.56 4.86 16.49
N PRO A 250 11.87 4.68 16.72
CA PRO A 250 12.93 5.18 15.82
C PRO A 250 12.85 4.66 14.38
N GLU A 251 12.21 3.52 14.16
CA GLU A 251 11.96 2.89 12.87
C GLU A 251 10.61 3.27 12.22
N HIS A 252 9.91 4.30 12.73
CA HIS A 252 8.64 4.74 12.17
C HIS A 252 8.82 5.46 10.82
N VAL A 253 8.81 4.69 9.73
CA VAL A 253 9.04 5.15 8.35
C VAL A 253 8.21 6.38 7.97
N GLU A 254 6.89 6.33 8.17
CA GLU A 254 6.00 7.43 7.76
C GLU A 254 6.31 8.75 8.49
N ALA A 255 6.72 8.69 9.76
CA ALA A 255 7.05 9.88 10.53
C ALA A 255 8.34 10.52 10.03
N HIS A 256 9.36 9.73 9.70
CA HIS A 256 10.59 10.23 9.05
C HIS A 256 10.28 10.84 7.68
N ARG A 257 9.45 10.18 6.87
CA ARG A 257 9.05 10.67 5.56
C ARG A 257 8.33 12.02 5.64
N PHE A 258 7.29 12.12 6.46
CA PHE A 258 6.52 13.36 6.60
C PHE A 258 7.30 14.48 7.29
N LEU A 259 8.20 14.14 8.21
CA LEU A 259 9.15 15.11 8.77
C LEU A 259 10.09 15.63 7.69
N GLY A 260 10.62 14.76 6.82
CA GLY A 260 11.44 15.17 5.69
C GLY A 260 10.71 16.14 4.75
N ASN A 261 9.45 15.84 4.41
CA ASN A 261 8.62 16.68 3.55
C ASN A 261 8.46 18.09 4.14
N ILE A 262 8.07 18.20 5.41
CA ILE A 262 7.78 19.50 6.02
C ILE A 262 9.05 20.33 6.29
N LEU A 263 10.19 19.67 6.55
CA LEU A 263 11.48 20.35 6.67
C LEU A 263 11.92 20.91 5.31
N LEU A 264 11.72 20.15 4.24
CA LEU A 264 12.00 20.61 2.88
C LEU A 264 11.14 21.81 2.48
N GLU A 265 9.83 21.77 2.75
CA GLU A 265 8.90 22.89 2.51
C GLU A 265 9.33 24.18 3.25
N ARG A 266 10.02 24.04 4.38
CA ARG A 266 10.54 25.14 5.20
C ARG A 266 11.96 25.57 4.81
N GLY A 267 12.57 24.92 3.82
CA GLY A 267 13.93 25.19 3.38
C GLY A 267 15.03 24.54 4.24
N ASP A 268 14.69 23.72 5.24
CA ASP A 268 15.66 22.93 6.00
C ASP A 268 16.06 21.67 5.20
N LYS A 269 16.90 21.91 4.20
CA LYS A 269 17.38 20.88 3.28
C LYS A 269 18.19 19.79 3.99
N GLU A 270 19.05 20.15 4.94
CA GLU A 270 19.86 19.18 5.68
C GLU A 270 19.00 18.28 6.57
N GLY A 271 18.05 18.87 7.31
CA GLY A 271 17.10 18.12 8.12
C GLY A 271 16.21 17.19 7.29
N ALA A 272 15.79 17.64 6.11
CA ALA A 272 15.03 16.81 5.17
C ALA A 272 15.84 15.60 4.68
N ILE A 273 17.09 15.82 4.22
CA ILE A 273 17.99 14.75 3.77
C ILE A 273 18.20 13.71 4.88
N ASN A 274 18.46 14.15 6.11
CA ASN A 274 18.67 13.23 7.23
C ASN A 274 17.42 12.38 7.51
N SER A 275 16.23 12.97 7.47
CA SER A 275 14.97 12.26 7.67
C SER A 275 14.71 11.26 6.54
N TYR A 276 14.93 11.65 5.29
CA TYR A 276 14.77 10.75 4.14
C TYR A 276 15.81 9.63 4.11
N ARG A 277 17.08 9.89 4.48
CA ARG A 277 18.09 8.83 4.61
C ARG A 277 17.64 7.74 5.57
N ARG A 278 16.99 8.12 6.68
CA ARG A 278 16.45 7.14 7.61
C ARG A 278 15.34 6.28 6.99
N VAL A 279 14.51 6.86 6.12
CA VAL A 279 13.54 6.08 5.32
C VAL A 279 14.26 5.11 4.39
N VAL A 280 15.29 5.55 3.66
CA VAL A 280 16.07 4.70 2.74
C VAL A 280 16.80 3.57 3.48
N GLU A 281 17.30 3.81 4.69
CA GLU A 281 17.90 2.76 5.53
C GLU A 281 16.90 1.67 5.93
N LEU A 282 15.65 2.05 6.19
CA LEU A 282 14.58 1.14 6.59
C LEU A 282 13.90 0.46 5.39
N GLN A 283 13.87 1.15 4.25
CA GLN A 283 13.26 0.74 2.99
C GLN A 283 14.15 1.20 1.82
N PRO A 284 15.15 0.38 1.43
CA PRO A 284 16.10 0.74 0.37
C PRO A 284 15.44 1.07 -0.97
N ASP A 285 14.30 0.42 -1.28
CA ASP A 285 13.54 0.63 -2.51
C ASP A 285 12.54 1.80 -2.42
N SER A 286 12.58 2.59 -1.34
CA SER A 286 11.64 3.70 -1.14
C SER A 286 11.84 4.81 -2.19
N PRO A 287 10.76 5.37 -2.77
CA PRO A 287 10.83 6.50 -3.69
C PRO A 287 11.62 7.71 -3.19
N VAL A 288 11.69 7.93 -1.88
CA VAL A 288 12.43 9.08 -1.32
C VAL A 288 13.94 8.96 -1.51
N ALA A 289 14.47 7.80 -1.89
CA ALA A 289 15.87 7.66 -2.32
C ALA A 289 16.20 8.61 -3.48
N HIS A 290 15.28 8.78 -4.42
CA HIS A 290 15.43 9.73 -5.52
C HIS A 290 15.48 11.18 -5.03
N LEU A 291 14.68 11.52 -4.01
CA LEU A 291 14.74 12.85 -3.38
C LEU A 291 16.05 13.06 -2.61
N VAL A 292 16.58 12.03 -1.95
CA VAL A 292 17.90 12.11 -1.30
C VAL A 292 18.99 12.40 -2.33
N ALA A 293 19.01 11.68 -3.45
CA ALA A 293 19.97 11.90 -4.54
C ALA A 293 19.86 13.33 -5.09
N ALA A 294 18.63 13.77 -5.39
CA ALA A 294 18.33 15.11 -5.89
C ALA A 294 18.77 16.23 -4.94
N LEU A 295 18.50 16.08 -3.65
CA LEU A 295 18.89 17.05 -2.64
C LEU A 295 20.40 16.99 -2.33
N SER A 296 21.03 15.82 -2.45
CA SER A 296 22.47 15.65 -2.20
C SER A 296 23.34 16.06 -3.40
N GLY A 297 22.74 16.36 -4.56
CA GLY A 297 23.46 16.74 -5.78
C GLY A 297 24.09 15.55 -6.51
N GLU A 298 23.57 14.35 -6.31
CA GLU A 298 24.01 13.17 -7.05
C GLU A 298 23.54 13.23 -8.51
N ASN A 299 24.37 12.76 -9.44
CA ASN A 299 24.07 12.80 -10.87
C ASN A 299 23.58 11.42 -11.35
N SER A 300 22.34 11.06 -10.99
CA SER A 300 21.67 9.88 -11.55
C SER A 300 21.21 10.15 -12.99
N GLU A 301 21.15 9.10 -13.81
CA GLU A 301 20.75 9.25 -15.22
C GLU A 301 19.23 9.15 -15.45
N ARG A 302 18.48 8.61 -14.49
CA ARG A 302 17.03 8.45 -14.54
C ARG A 302 16.45 8.35 -13.14
N ALA A 303 15.19 8.75 -12.99
CA ALA A 303 14.45 8.45 -11.77
C ALA A 303 14.18 6.93 -11.67
N PRO A 304 14.17 6.35 -10.46
CA PRO A 304 13.72 4.98 -10.23
C PRO A 304 12.28 4.80 -10.72
N THR A 305 11.98 3.66 -11.35
CA THR A 305 10.63 3.37 -11.88
C THR A 305 9.58 3.36 -10.76
N GLY A 306 9.90 2.78 -9.60
CA GLY A 306 9.00 2.76 -8.43
C GLY A 306 8.71 4.15 -7.87
N TYR A 307 9.65 5.10 -7.97
CA TYR A 307 9.40 6.50 -7.60
C TYR A 307 8.37 7.14 -8.52
N VAL A 308 8.55 6.98 -9.83
CA VAL A 308 7.65 7.55 -10.83
C VAL A 308 6.26 6.92 -10.75
N GLU A 309 6.19 5.59 -10.61
CA GLU A 309 4.92 4.86 -10.47
C GLU A 309 4.13 5.31 -9.25
N GLN A 310 4.73 5.32 -8.05
CA GLN A 310 4.05 5.73 -6.82
C GLN A 310 3.60 7.20 -6.89
N LEU A 311 4.46 8.10 -7.39
CA LEU A 311 4.12 9.52 -7.53
C LEU A 311 2.85 9.71 -8.37
N PHE A 312 2.73 9.01 -9.49
CA PHE A 312 1.58 9.15 -10.37
C PHE A 312 0.36 8.35 -9.91
N ASP A 313 0.52 7.20 -9.27
CA ASP A 313 -0.61 6.48 -8.66
C ASP A 313 -1.28 7.29 -7.55
N GLU A 314 -0.51 7.99 -6.71
CA GLU A 314 -1.02 8.90 -5.68
C GLU A 314 -1.71 10.15 -6.27
N TYR A 315 -1.18 10.65 -7.38
CA TYR A 315 -1.67 11.89 -8.00
C TYR A 315 -2.88 11.66 -8.92
N ALA A 316 -3.03 10.44 -9.46
CA ALA A 316 -4.07 10.07 -10.41
C ALA A 316 -5.49 10.54 -10.03
N PRO A 317 -6.01 10.33 -8.79
CA PRO A 317 -7.39 10.70 -8.46
C PRO A 317 -7.72 12.18 -8.59
N THR A 318 -6.72 13.05 -8.49
CA THR A 318 -6.88 14.52 -8.55
C THR A 318 -6.22 15.15 -9.78
N PHE A 319 -5.59 14.34 -10.63
CA PHE A 319 -4.72 14.77 -11.72
C PHE A 319 -5.40 15.78 -12.67
N ASP A 320 -6.51 15.39 -13.29
CA ASP A 320 -7.21 16.22 -14.28
C ASP A 320 -7.77 17.51 -13.66
N ALA A 321 -8.36 17.42 -12.46
CA ALA A 321 -8.90 18.58 -11.76
C ALA A 321 -7.80 19.57 -11.36
N HIS A 322 -6.65 19.07 -10.88
CA HIS A 322 -5.55 19.91 -10.45
C HIS A 322 -4.79 20.53 -11.63
N LEU A 323 -4.50 19.78 -12.69
CA LEU A 323 -3.73 20.30 -13.84
C LEU A 323 -4.55 21.24 -14.74
N VAL A 324 -5.80 20.87 -15.05
CA VAL A 324 -6.60 21.63 -16.02
C VAL A 324 -7.26 22.85 -15.36
N GLN A 325 -7.77 22.72 -14.13
CA GLN A 325 -8.54 23.78 -13.48
C GLN A 325 -7.68 24.68 -12.58
N THR A 326 -6.61 24.16 -11.99
CA THR A 326 -5.75 24.93 -11.05
C THR A 326 -4.46 25.42 -11.71
N LEU A 327 -3.78 24.59 -12.49
CA LEU A 327 -2.46 24.92 -13.07
C LEU A 327 -2.50 25.47 -14.51
N ARG A 328 -3.68 25.55 -15.14
CA ARG A 328 -3.85 25.97 -16.55
C ARG A 328 -2.93 25.22 -17.51
N TYR A 329 -2.78 23.91 -17.28
CA TYR A 329 -1.86 23.07 -18.02
C TYR A 329 -2.27 22.93 -19.49
N ASP A 330 -1.41 23.38 -20.41
CA ASP A 330 -1.66 23.39 -21.85
C ASP A 330 -0.49 22.85 -22.70
N ALA A 331 0.54 22.29 -22.07
CA ALA A 331 1.72 21.75 -22.76
C ALA A 331 1.35 20.66 -23.79
N PRO A 332 0.46 19.68 -23.51
CA PRO A 332 0.04 18.69 -24.50
C PRO A 332 -0.55 19.33 -25.75
N LYS A 333 -1.47 20.28 -25.55
CA LYS A 333 -2.11 21.00 -26.65
C LYS A 333 -1.10 21.80 -27.47
N LYS A 334 -0.23 22.57 -26.80
CA LYS A 334 0.82 23.36 -27.47
C LYS A 334 1.80 22.49 -28.26
N LEU A 335 2.13 21.29 -27.76
CA LEU A 335 3.00 20.35 -28.46
C LEU A 335 2.32 19.84 -29.73
N ILE A 336 1.04 19.46 -29.65
CA ILE A 336 0.31 18.99 -30.83
C ILE A 336 0.05 20.11 -31.84
N ASP A 337 -0.22 21.34 -31.38
CA ASP A 337 -0.30 22.52 -32.26
C ASP A 337 1.02 22.70 -33.05
N LEU A 338 2.17 22.56 -32.37
CA LEU A 338 3.50 22.61 -33.01
C LEU A 338 3.68 21.53 -34.09
N VAL A 339 3.21 20.31 -33.83
CA VAL A 339 3.23 19.18 -34.78
C VAL A 339 2.35 19.49 -36.00
N CYS A 340 1.14 19.99 -35.77
CA CYS A 340 0.17 20.27 -36.81
C CYS A 340 0.60 21.44 -37.71
N GLU A 341 1.17 22.50 -37.13
CA GLU A 341 1.72 23.64 -37.86
C GLU A 341 2.85 23.25 -38.83
N ALA A 342 3.63 22.22 -38.50
CA ALA A 342 4.78 21.80 -39.31
C ALA A 342 4.44 20.82 -40.44
N SER A 343 3.38 20.01 -40.29
CA SER A 343 3.08 18.91 -41.21
C SER A 343 1.68 18.93 -41.84
N ALA A 344 0.74 19.70 -41.26
CA ALA A 344 -0.66 19.82 -41.71
C ALA A 344 -1.30 18.48 -42.16
N PRO A 345 -1.38 17.47 -41.27
CA PRO A 345 -1.87 16.15 -41.65
C PRO A 345 -3.37 16.13 -41.98
N ALA A 346 -3.76 15.24 -42.89
CA ALA A 346 -5.16 14.86 -43.01
C ALA A 346 -5.59 14.00 -41.80
N ALA A 347 -6.88 14.06 -41.46
CA ALA A 347 -7.45 13.34 -40.33
C ALA A 347 -7.24 11.81 -40.45
N GLY A 348 -6.99 11.15 -39.32
CA GLY A 348 -6.94 9.69 -39.21
C GLY A 348 -5.88 8.98 -40.07
N GLN A 349 -4.71 9.58 -40.29
CA GLN A 349 -3.65 8.99 -41.11
C GLN A 349 -2.49 8.38 -40.33
N TRP A 350 -2.22 8.88 -39.12
CA TRP A 350 -0.99 8.54 -38.41
C TRP A 350 -1.12 7.33 -37.49
N SER A 351 -0.06 6.52 -37.44
CA SER A 351 0.19 5.59 -36.34
C SER A 351 1.01 6.33 -35.29
N VAL A 352 0.47 6.50 -34.09
CA VAL A 352 1.04 7.36 -33.05
C VAL A 352 1.41 6.55 -31.81
N LEU A 353 2.60 6.84 -31.26
CA LEU A 353 3.03 6.37 -29.95
C LEU A 353 3.09 7.54 -28.96
N ASP A 354 2.36 7.44 -27.86
CA ASP A 354 2.30 8.41 -26.77
C ASP A 354 3.05 7.86 -25.54
N LEU A 355 4.30 8.32 -25.36
CA LEU A 355 5.18 7.90 -24.28
C LEU A 355 4.80 8.63 -22.99
N GLY A 356 4.55 7.87 -21.91
CA GLY A 356 4.06 8.39 -20.64
C GLY A 356 2.74 9.12 -20.82
N CYS A 357 1.75 8.41 -21.37
CA CYS A 357 0.48 9.00 -21.79
C CYS A 357 -0.34 9.58 -20.62
N GLY A 358 -0.03 9.21 -19.37
CA GLY A 358 -0.73 9.68 -18.18
C GLY A 358 -2.22 9.41 -18.26
N THR A 359 -3.04 10.41 -17.94
CA THR A 359 -4.51 10.30 -18.08
C THR A 359 -4.98 10.43 -19.52
N GLY A 360 -4.10 10.65 -20.50
CA GLY A 360 -4.42 10.67 -21.93
C GLY A 360 -4.66 12.05 -22.56
N LEU A 361 -4.14 13.13 -21.95
CA LEU A 361 -4.33 14.50 -22.45
C LEU A 361 -3.64 14.73 -23.81
N SER A 362 -2.41 14.22 -23.98
CA SER A 362 -1.67 14.27 -25.24
C SER A 362 -2.36 13.47 -26.33
N GLY A 363 -2.80 12.25 -25.99
CA GLY A 363 -3.63 11.42 -26.85
C GLY A 363 -4.88 12.15 -27.33
N LEU A 364 -5.60 12.84 -26.44
CA LEU A 364 -6.84 13.55 -26.80
C LEU A 364 -6.59 14.64 -27.84
N ALA A 365 -5.47 15.34 -27.73
CA ALA A 365 -5.09 16.40 -28.67
C ALA A 365 -4.69 15.85 -30.06
N ILE A 366 -4.00 14.70 -30.12
CA ILE A 366 -3.54 14.10 -31.38
C ILE A 366 -4.55 13.12 -32.03
N ALA A 367 -5.51 12.60 -31.26
CA ALA A 367 -6.49 11.60 -31.70
C ALA A 367 -7.19 11.94 -33.04
N PRO A 368 -7.57 13.19 -33.36
CA PRO A 368 -8.19 13.51 -34.66
C PRO A 368 -7.33 13.15 -35.89
N TYR A 369 -6.00 13.06 -35.72
CA TYR A 369 -5.05 12.77 -36.78
C TYR A 369 -4.56 11.31 -36.76
N ALA A 370 -4.86 10.57 -35.70
CA ALA A 370 -4.40 9.21 -35.49
C ALA A 370 -5.38 8.18 -36.08
N LYS A 371 -4.85 7.28 -36.90
CA LYS A 371 -5.51 6.01 -37.27
C LYS A 371 -5.38 4.98 -36.15
N GLU A 372 -4.21 4.93 -35.52
CA GLU A 372 -3.86 4.08 -34.40
C GLU A 372 -3.15 4.95 -33.36
N LEU A 373 -3.53 4.81 -32.09
CA LEU A 373 -2.94 5.55 -30.98
C LEU A 373 -2.60 4.58 -29.86
N VAL A 374 -1.30 4.35 -29.66
CA VAL A 374 -0.77 3.47 -28.61
C VAL A 374 -0.23 4.35 -27.48
N GLY A 375 -0.64 4.07 -26.25
CA GLY A 375 -0.15 4.75 -25.05
C GLY A 375 0.62 3.80 -24.15
N VAL A 376 1.65 4.31 -23.47
CA VAL A 376 2.38 3.57 -22.43
C VAL A 376 2.52 4.44 -21.19
N ASP A 377 2.33 3.85 -20.01
CA ASP A 377 2.58 4.51 -18.73
C ASP A 377 2.98 3.48 -17.65
N LEU A 378 3.70 3.91 -16.61
CA LEU A 378 4.03 3.06 -15.47
C LEU A 378 2.81 2.89 -14.54
N SER A 379 2.01 3.94 -14.38
CA SER A 379 0.91 4.00 -13.42
C SER A 379 -0.34 3.29 -13.94
N GLY A 380 -0.79 2.27 -13.20
CA GLY A 380 -2.06 1.60 -13.49
C GLY A 380 -3.26 2.54 -13.32
N ASN A 381 -3.21 3.46 -12.34
CA ASN A 381 -4.29 4.40 -12.08
C ASN A 381 -4.42 5.46 -13.18
N MET A 382 -3.30 5.91 -13.75
CA MET A 382 -3.31 6.82 -14.91
C MET A 382 -3.88 6.14 -16.15
N LEU A 383 -3.44 4.90 -16.44
CA LEU A 383 -3.94 4.12 -17.57
C LEU A 383 -5.44 3.84 -17.47
N ALA A 384 -5.98 3.61 -16.27
CA ALA A 384 -7.42 3.45 -16.09
C ALA A 384 -8.20 4.71 -16.55
N GLN A 385 -7.66 5.90 -16.32
CA GLN A 385 -8.25 7.15 -16.80
C GLN A 385 -8.07 7.34 -18.31
N ALA A 386 -6.89 7.04 -18.85
CA ALA A 386 -6.66 7.06 -20.30
C ALA A 386 -7.61 6.11 -21.04
N GLN A 387 -7.81 4.91 -20.49
CA GLN A 387 -8.74 3.91 -21.02
C GLN A 387 -10.18 4.43 -21.05
N ALA A 388 -10.61 5.13 -20.01
CA ALA A 388 -11.95 5.70 -19.92
C ALA A 388 -12.24 6.76 -21.00
N ARG A 389 -11.21 7.33 -21.65
CA ARG A 389 -11.38 8.26 -22.77
C ARG A 389 -11.75 7.58 -24.08
N GLY A 390 -11.47 6.28 -24.24
CA GLY A 390 -11.81 5.52 -25.44
C GLY A 390 -11.08 5.96 -26.73
N ILE A 391 -9.94 6.64 -26.61
CA ILE A 391 -9.15 7.15 -27.75
C ILE A 391 -7.94 6.29 -28.12
N TYR A 392 -7.45 5.47 -27.18
CA TYR A 392 -6.29 4.61 -27.39
C TYR A 392 -6.73 3.26 -27.95
N SER A 393 -6.06 2.80 -29.01
CA SER A 393 -6.25 1.46 -29.56
C SER A 393 -5.56 0.39 -28.72
N ARG A 394 -4.52 0.78 -27.95
CA ARG A 394 -3.78 -0.08 -27.04
C ARG A 394 -3.13 0.76 -25.94
N LEU A 395 -3.14 0.25 -24.72
CA LEU A 395 -2.47 0.82 -23.56
C LEU A 395 -1.56 -0.25 -22.93
N GLU A 396 -0.32 0.11 -22.63
CA GLU A 396 0.68 -0.79 -22.03
C GLU A 396 1.10 -0.26 -20.66
N ARG A 397 1.09 -1.12 -19.63
CA ARG A 397 1.58 -0.80 -18.29
C ARG A 397 3.01 -1.28 -18.11
N MET A 398 3.98 -0.44 -18.47
CA MET A 398 5.40 -0.74 -18.33
C MET A 398 6.27 0.51 -18.50
N ASP A 399 7.58 0.37 -18.27
CA ASP A 399 8.54 1.42 -18.58
C ASP A 399 8.56 1.75 -20.08
N MET A 400 8.56 3.04 -20.41
CA MET A 400 8.49 3.49 -21.80
C MET A 400 9.66 3.00 -22.67
N LEU A 401 10.88 2.91 -22.13
CA LEU A 401 12.03 2.45 -22.92
C LEU A 401 11.93 0.94 -23.15
N ALA A 402 11.50 0.18 -22.14
CA ALA A 402 11.23 -1.26 -22.30
C ALA A 402 10.14 -1.51 -23.35
N MET A 403 9.04 -0.75 -23.31
CA MET A 403 7.98 -0.84 -24.33
C MET A 403 8.53 -0.54 -25.72
N MET A 404 9.29 0.55 -25.86
CA MET A 404 9.88 0.91 -27.14
C MET A 404 10.76 -0.21 -27.70
N GLN A 405 11.55 -0.89 -26.86
CA GLN A 405 12.43 -1.99 -27.27
C GLN A 405 11.67 -3.22 -27.79
N GLU A 406 10.47 -3.48 -27.27
CA GLU A 406 9.61 -4.60 -27.71
C GLU A 406 8.85 -4.30 -29.01
N GLU A 407 8.70 -3.02 -29.35
CA GLU A 407 7.97 -2.59 -30.54
C GLU A 407 8.74 -2.84 -31.85
N ALA A 408 8.00 -3.15 -32.92
CA ALA A 408 8.58 -3.35 -34.25
C ALA A 408 9.11 -2.03 -34.86
N ALA A 409 10.23 -2.12 -35.59
CA ALA A 409 10.82 -0.96 -36.27
C ALA A 409 9.89 -0.36 -37.34
N SER A 410 10.00 0.95 -37.58
CA SER A 410 9.24 1.71 -38.58
C SER A 410 7.72 1.51 -38.50
N ARG A 411 7.19 1.40 -37.28
CA ARG A 411 5.76 1.22 -37.00
C ARG A 411 5.00 2.53 -36.86
N TYR A 412 5.66 3.61 -36.45
CA TYR A 412 4.99 4.86 -36.09
C TYR A 412 5.33 6.00 -37.06
N ASP A 413 4.36 6.87 -37.31
CA ASP A 413 4.57 8.12 -38.06
C ASP A 413 4.95 9.26 -37.11
N VAL A 414 4.43 9.21 -35.88
CA VAL A 414 4.67 10.21 -34.84
C VAL A 414 4.91 9.52 -33.50
N VAL A 415 5.97 9.93 -32.81
CA VAL A 415 6.20 9.63 -31.40
C VAL A 415 6.07 10.94 -30.63
N ILE A 416 5.22 10.95 -29.59
CA ILE A 416 5.03 12.10 -28.71
C ILE A 416 5.36 11.76 -27.25
N SER A 417 5.82 12.75 -26.49
CA SER A 417 6.09 12.64 -25.06
C SER A 417 5.94 14.00 -24.38
N THR A 418 5.00 14.16 -23.46
CA THR A 418 4.79 15.46 -22.78
C THR A 418 4.96 15.30 -21.28
N ASP A 419 5.96 16.00 -20.73
CA ASP A 419 6.31 16.07 -19.31
C ASP A 419 6.71 14.74 -18.67
N VAL A 420 7.34 13.90 -19.49
CA VAL A 420 7.88 12.60 -19.07
C VAL A 420 9.40 12.66 -18.98
N PHE A 421 10.05 13.36 -19.90
CA PHE A 421 11.53 13.46 -19.94
C PHE A 421 12.11 14.23 -18.76
N ILE A 422 11.28 14.93 -17.99
CA ILE A 422 11.67 15.50 -16.69
C ILE A 422 11.98 14.42 -15.63
N TYR A 423 11.75 13.14 -15.92
CA TYR A 423 12.12 12.01 -15.06
C TYR A 423 13.28 11.16 -15.63
N VAL A 424 13.86 11.57 -16.75
CA VAL A 424 14.99 10.89 -17.40
C VAL A 424 16.06 11.92 -17.75
N GLY A 425 17.24 11.82 -17.15
CA GLY A 425 18.37 12.70 -17.46
C GLY A 425 19.08 12.33 -18.77
N ARG A 426 19.45 11.05 -18.91
CA ARG A 426 20.12 10.58 -20.14
C ARG A 426 19.08 10.08 -21.14
N LEU A 427 18.87 10.85 -22.20
CA LEU A 427 17.86 10.59 -23.23
C LEU A 427 18.38 9.78 -24.44
N ASP A 428 19.69 9.55 -24.60
CA ASP A 428 20.28 8.89 -25.78
C ASP A 428 19.56 7.58 -26.17
N GLY A 429 19.25 6.72 -25.20
CA GLY A 429 18.52 5.47 -25.46
C GLY A 429 17.12 5.67 -26.06
N LEU A 430 16.38 6.68 -25.57
CA LEU A 430 15.06 7.03 -26.09
C LEU A 430 15.15 7.58 -27.52
N PHE A 431 16.19 8.36 -27.83
CA PHE A 431 16.43 8.85 -29.19
C PHE A 431 16.76 7.71 -30.17
N GLY A 432 17.59 6.76 -29.75
CA GLY A 432 17.89 5.57 -30.55
C GLY A 432 16.64 4.74 -30.86
N GLU A 433 15.80 4.49 -29.86
CA GLU A 433 14.55 3.75 -30.08
C GLU A 433 13.54 4.56 -30.89
N ALA A 434 13.41 5.87 -30.67
CA ALA A 434 12.54 6.72 -31.48
C ALA A 434 12.95 6.71 -32.95
N GLN A 435 14.25 6.75 -33.25
CA GLN A 435 14.77 6.60 -34.61
C GLN A 435 14.37 5.24 -35.21
N ARG A 436 14.49 4.16 -34.45
CA ARG A 436 14.15 2.81 -34.93
C ARG A 436 12.66 2.65 -35.20
N LEU A 437 11.82 3.20 -34.32
CA LEU A 437 10.37 3.05 -34.36
C LEU A 437 9.68 3.92 -35.40
N LEU A 438 10.27 5.08 -35.72
CA LEU A 438 9.71 6.00 -36.71
C LEU A 438 9.93 5.50 -38.15
N ARG A 439 8.94 5.76 -39.01
CA ARG A 439 9.08 5.65 -40.46
C ARG A 439 9.96 6.76 -40.99
N ALA A 440 10.59 6.56 -42.15
CA ALA A 440 11.40 7.59 -42.79
C ALA A 440 10.62 8.91 -42.97
N GLY A 441 11.15 10.01 -42.40
CA GLY A 441 10.47 11.30 -42.38
C GLY A 441 9.45 11.47 -41.24
N GLY A 442 9.33 10.49 -40.34
CA GLY A 442 8.48 10.53 -39.16
C GLY A 442 8.91 11.59 -38.15
N LEU A 443 8.01 11.92 -37.24
CA LEU A 443 8.13 13.04 -36.32
C LEU A 443 8.36 12.57 -34.89
N PHE A 444 9.31 13.19 -34.21
CA PHE A 444 9.52 13.03 -32.78
C PHE A 444 9.26 14.36 -32.08
N ALA A 445 8.21 14.43 -31.26
CA ALA A 445 7.80 15.65 -30.59
C ALA A 445 7.79 15.44 -29.06
N PHE A 446 8.42 16.34 -28.31
CA PHE A 446 8.47 16.19 -26.87
C PHE A 446 8.64 17.51 -26.13
N SER A 447 8.35 17.51 -24.83
CA SER A 447 8.68 18.61 -23.91
C SER A 447 9.85 18.27 -22.99
N VAL A 448 10.62 19.29 -22.58
CA VAL A 448 11.67 19.20 -21.56
C VAL A 448 11.74 20.49 -20.75
N GLU A 449 12.20 20.41 -19.51
CA GLU A 449 12.65 21.57 -18.76
C GLU A 449 14.03 22.03 -19.25
N SER A 450 14.22 23.34 -19.34
CA SER A 450 15.45 23.93 -19.88
C SER A 450 16.50 24.13 -18.79
N LEU A 451 17.72 23.68 -19.06
CA LEU A 451 18.91 24.03 -18.28
C LEU A 451 19.48 25.40 -18.68
N ASP A 452 19.23 25.85 -19.92
CA ASP A 452 19.81 27.06 -20.49
C ASP A 452 19.09 28.34 -20.04
N VAL A 453 17.81 28.23 -19.67
CA VAL A 453 17.01 29.35 -19.18
C VAL A 453 17.13 29.42 -17.66
N ALA A 454 17.53 30.57 -17.14
CA ALA A 454 17.81 30.75 -15.72
C ALA A 454 16.58 30.44 -14.84
N ASN A 455 16.64 29.32 -14.12
CA ASN A 455 15.82 29.08 -12.93
C ASN A 455 16.55 29.61 -11.70
N GLU A 456 15.82 30.15 -10.73
CA GLU A 456 16.41 30.65 -9.47
C GLU A 456 17.18 29.55 -8.71
N GLU A 457 16.80 28.27 -8.88
CA GLU A 457 17.50 27.10 -8.33
C GLU A 457 18.84 26.79 -9.05
N GLY A 458 19.07 27.35 -10.25
CA GLY A 458 20.31 27.16 -11.02
C GLY A 458 21.49 28.03 -10.57
N LYS A 459 21.28 28.89 -9.55
CA LYS A 459 22.31 29.81 -9.00
C LYS A 459 23.10 29.24 -7.82
N ASP A 460 22.84 28.02 -7.38
CA ASP A 460 23.71 27.36 -6.41
C ASP A 460 25.05 27.11 -7.11
N GLY A 461 26.03 27.95 -6.77
CA GLY A 461 27.37 28.09 -7.36
C GLY A 461 28.27 26.87 -7.17
N SER A 462 27.75 25.68 -7.45
CA SER A 462 28.54 24.50 -7.70
C SER A 462 29.13 24.62 -9.11
N ASP A 463 30.40 25.02 -9.16
CA ASP A 463 31.29 24.85 -10.32
C ASP A 463 31.54 23.34 -10.55
N LEU A 464 30.49 22.53 -10.73
CA LEU A 464 30.60 21.13 -11.12
C LEU A 464 30.89 21.10 -12.64
N PRO A 465 32.09 20.70 -13.09
CA PRO A 465 32.52 20.87 -14.48
C PRO A 465 31.73 20.03 -15.50
N ASP A 466 30.95 19.04 -15.05
CA ASP A 466 30.34 17.99 -15.88
C ASP A 466 28.83 18.12 -16.14
N ALA A 467 28.10 19.08 -15.57
CA ALA A 467 26.64 19.21 -15.77
C ALA A 467 26.28 20.07 -17.00
N ARG A 468 26.90 19.82 -18.16
CA ARG A 468 26.59 20.54 -19.41
C ARG A 468 25.39 19.96 -20.16
N ASP A 469 25.10 18.68 -19.96
CA ASP A 469 24.08 17.99 -20.76
C ASP A 469 22.70 18.01 -20.10
N PHE A 470 22.61 17.51 -18.87
CA PHE A 470 21.40 17.51 -18.05
C PHE A 470 21.75 17.65 -16.56
N ARG A 471 20.75 17.97 -15.74
CA ARG A 471 20.90 18.13 -14.28
C ARG A 471 19.67 17.64 -13.54
N LEU A 472 19.87 16.83 -12.50
CA LEU A 472 18.84 16.54 -11.50
C LEU A 472 18.70 17.74 -10.54
N ASN A 473 17.55 18.40 -10.56
CA ASN A 473 17.25 19.53 -9.69
C ASN A 473 16.80 19.06 -8.30
N THR A 474 16.81 19.96 -7.31
CA THR A 474 16.33 19.68 -5.94
C THR A 474 14.87 19.25 -5.86
N THR A 475 14.08 19.51 -6.90
CA THR A 475 12.69 19.05 -7.05
C THR A 475 12.56 17.57 -7.43
N GLY A 476 13.67 16.88 -7.72
CA GLY A 476 13.68 15.50 -8.21
C GLY A 476 13.43 15.38 -9.72
N ARG A 477 13.43 16.50 -10.46
CA ARG A 477 13.22 16.52 -11.91
C ARG A 477 14.47 16.93 -12.67
N TYR A 478 14.55 16.50 -13.92
CA TYR A 478 15.67 16.75 -14.82
C TYR A 478 15.45 17.97 -15.70
N THR A 479 16.48 18.80 -15.80
CA THR A 479 16.62 19.84 -16.83
C THR A 479 17.64 19.42 -17.87
N HIS A 480 17.47 19.87 -19.11
CA HIS A 480 18.30 19.50 -20.26
C HIS A 480 18.79 20.74 -21.00
N SER A 481 20.05 20.73 -21.47
CA SER A 481 20.56 21.78 -22.35
C SER A 481 20.16 21.53 -23.81
N LEU A 482 19.93 22.61 -24.55
CA LEU A 482 19.66 22.56 -25.98
C LEU A 482 20.86 21.98 -26.75
N ALA A 483 22.08 22.24 -26.27
CA ALA A 483 23.31 21.69 -26.86
C ALA A 483 23.31 20.17 -26.78
N TYR A 484 22.95 19.59 -25.63
CA TYR A 484 22.81 18.15 -25.45
C TYR A 484 21.77 17.56 -26.40
N LEU A 485 20.55 18.12 -26.37
CA LEU A 485 19.46 17.67 -27.21
C LEU A 485 19.87 17.69 -28.69
N THR A 486 20.41 18.80 -29.19
CA THR A 486 20.81 18.92 -30.59
C THR A 486 21.90 17.91 -30.99
N ARG A 487 22.83 17.62 -30.07
CA ARG A 487 23.89 16.63 -30.27
C ARG A 487 23.31 15.22 -30.41
N ILE A 488 22.46 14.78 -29.47
CA ILE A 488 21.85 13.44 -29.52
C ILE A 488 20.87 13.31 -30.69
N ALA A 489 20.17 14.39 -31.07
CA ALA A 489 19.39 14.47 -32.31
C ALA A 489 20.17 13.99 -33.51
N SER A 490 21.33 14.64 -33.69
CA SER A 490 22.14 14.52 -34.89
C SER A 490 22.77 13.14 -34.97
N ASN A 491 23.20 12.61 -33.82
CA ASN A 491 23.73 11.25 -33.69
C ASN A 491 22.68 10.18 -34.05
N HIS A 492 21.41 10.44 -33.77
CA HIS A 492 20.29 9.54 -34.07
C HIS A 492 19.52 9.92 -35.35
N GLY A 493 20.16 10.65 -36.26
CA GLY A 493 19.61 10.91 -37.60
C GLY A 493 18.37 11.79 -37.61
N PHE A 494 18.20 12.66 -36.62
CA PHE A 494 17.14 13.66 -36.58
C PHE A 494 17.62 15.02 -37.09
N GLU A 495 16.68 15.81 -37.58
CA GLU A 495 16.84 17.24 -37.85
C GLU A 495 15.76 18.03 -37.11
N MET A 496 16.14 19.18 -36.55
CA MET A 496 15.20 20.03 -35.82
C MET A 496 14.31 20.79 -36.80
N LEU A 497 12.99 20.58 -36.73
CA LEU A 497 12.03 21.33 -37.54
C LEU A 497 11.57 22.61 -36.85
N ARG A 498 11.24 22.49 -35.56
CA ARG A 498 10.75 23.57 -34.72
C ARG A 498 11.20 23.40 -33.28
N ARG A 499 11.37 24.54 -32.62
CA ARG A 499 11.58 24.68 -31.18
C ARG A 499 10.73 25.85 -30.70
N LYS A 500 10.03 25.68 -29.59
CA LYS A 500 9.28 26.76 -28.94
C LYS A 500 9.66 26.83 -27.47
N GLU A 501 10.07 28.01 -27.02
CA GLU A 501 10.31 28.25 -25.60
C GLU A 501 8.96 28.49 -24.91
N VAL A 502 8.71 27.78 -23.82
CA VAL A 502 7.44 27.81 -23.11
C VAL A 502 7.66 27.81 -21.60
N GLN A 503 6.65 28.26 -20.87
CA GLN A 503 6.51 27.93 -19.46
C GLN A 503 5.82 26.57 -19.41
N ILE A 504 6.56 25.53 -19.01
CA ILE A 504 6.06 24.16 -18.95
C ILE A 504 5.01 24.03 -17.85
N ARG A 505 5.30 24.61 -16.67
CA ARG A 505 4.41 24.62 -15.51
C ARG A 505 4.68 25.78 -14.56
N VAL A 506 3.84 25.91 -13.54
CA VAL A 506 4.07 26.75 -12.36
C VAL A 506 4.32 25.83 -11.16
N GLU A 507 5.41 26.05 -10.46
CA GLU A 507 5.85 25.30 -9.28
C GLU A 507 6.06 26.27 -8.13
N VAL A 508 5.26 26.14 -7.06
CA VAL A 508 5.30 27.04 -5.88
C VAL A 508 5.31 28.53 -6.28
N SER A 509 4.43 28.89 -7.23
CA SER A 509 4.30 30.26 -7.81
C SER A 509 5.49 30.75 -8.67
N LYS A 510 6.48 29.89 -8.94
CA LYS A 510 7.57 30.16 -9.90
C LYS A 510 7.28 29.47 -11.23
N THR A 511 7.59 30.12 -12.34
CA THR A 511 7.43 29.51 -13.67
C THR A 511 8.64 28.63 -13.97
N VAL A 512 8.37 27.45 -14.53
CA VAL A 512 9.41 26.53 -14.98
C VAL A 512 9.57 26.65 -16.49
N PRO A 513 10.68 27.23 -16.99
CA PRO A 513 10.96 27.36 -18.40
C PRO A 513 11.33 26.01 -19.01
N GLY A 514 10.97 25.83 -20.26
CA GLY A 514 11.32 24.65 -21.02
C GLY A 514 11.12 24.82 -22.50
N TYR A 515 11.29 23.71 -23.21
CA TYR A 515 11.19 23.65 -24.66
C TYR A 515 10.12 22.67 -25.08
N LEU A 516 9.35 23.05 -26.10
CA LEU A 516 8.64 22.11 -26.97
C LEU A 516 9.51 21.88 -28.20
N MET A 517 9.84 20.63 -28.45
CA MET A 517 10.76 20.20 -29.50
C MET A 517 9.99 19.41 -30.55
N LEU A 518 10.23 19.69 -31.83
CA LEU A 518 9.71 18.90 -32.93
C LEU A 518 10.82 18.60 -33.94
N TRP A 519 11.21 17.34 -34.02
CA TRP A 519 12.26 16.86 -34.90
C TRP A 519 11.71 15.88 -35.92
N ARG A 520 12.41 15.77 -37.05
CA ARG A 520 12.08 14.86 -38.14
C ARG A 520 13.22 13.88 -38.36
N GLN A 521 12.88 12.61 -38.52
CA GLN A 521 13.86 11.61 -38.92
C GLN A 521 14.31 11.91 -40.36
N ARG A 522 15.63 12.02 -40.58
CA ARG A 522 16.19 12.20 -41.92
C ARG A 522 15.77 11.03 -42.79
N LYS A 523 15.28 11.32 -43.99
CA LYS A 523 15.10 10.29 -45.02
C LYS A 523 16.50 9.80 -45.39
N SER A 524 16.76 8.49 -45.35
CA SER A 524 18.05 7.97 -45.79
C SER A 524 18.31 8.47 -47.21
N GLU A 525 19.32 9.31 -47.39
CA GLU A 525 19.82 9.60 -48.72
C GLU A 525 20.35 8.28 -49.31
N THR A 526 19.92 7.98 -50.54
CA THR A 526 20.53 6.97 -51.39
C THR A 526 22.06 7.06 -51.25
N PRO A 527 22.80 5.94 -51.12
CA PRO A 527 24.25 6.01 -51.03
C PRO A 527 24.79 6.80 -52.21
N LEU A 528 25.65 7.79 -51.95
CA LEU A 528 26.42 8.45 -53.01
C LEU A 528 27.08 7.35 -53.86
N PRO A 529 26.94 7.36 -55.19
CA PRO A 529 27.49 6.33 -56.04
C PRO A 529 29.02 6.26 -55.85
N ALA A 530 29.51 5.02 -55.78
CA ALA A 530 30.86 4.62 -55.38
C ALA A 530 31.99 5.32 -56.14
#